data_AF-A0A503X9K7-F1
#
_entry.id   AF-A0A503X9K7-F1
#
_cell.length_a   1.000
_cell.length_b   1.000
_cell.length_c   1.000
_cell.angle_alpha   90.00
_cell.angle_beta   90.00
_cell.angle_gamma   90.00
#
_symmetry.space_group_name_H-M   'P 1'
#
loop_
_entity.id
_entity.type
_entity.pdbx_description
1 polymer ?
#
loop_
_entity_poly.entity_id
_entity_poly.type
_entity_poly.pdbx_seq_one_letter_code
_entity_poly.pdbx_strand_id
1 'polypeptide(L)'
;MKALAIAATGMNAQQTNLEVIANNIANINTTGYKRARAEFSDLLYQVDRTQGVPNRSNASLVPEGVSIGLGVKTTAVRNVHTQGELTSTGNSFDMALTGRGWFQIEGADGGTLYTRAGAFNTNATGQLVTVDGASVIPAITVPVDAVEVIVNKTGQVFARIDGQTDLQNLGQLQIVNFANEAGLAPLGDNLFQETTASGPANVGVPGDPGFATIQQGYLEASNVDPVKEITELISAQRAYEMNSKVIQAADDMASVVSKNIR
;
A
#
# COMPACT_ATOMS: atom_id res chain seq x y z
N MET A 1 -9.83 -17.90 -31.83
CA MET A 1 -8.50 -17.63 -31.22
C MET A 1 -8.63 -17.38 -29.71
N LYS A 2 -8.97 -18.43 -28.92
CA LYS A 2 -9.10 -18.30 -27.45
C LYS A 2 -7.73 -18.15 -26.76
N ALA A 3 -6.70 -18.81 -27.30
CA ALA A 3 -5.33 -18.74 -26.80
C ALA A 3 -4.75 -17.31 -26.82
N LEU A 4 -5.03 -16.53 -27.87
CA LEU A 4 -4.58 -15.12 -27.95
C LEU A 4 -5.21 -14.25 -26.86
N ALA A 5 -6.51 -14.41 -26.60
CA ALA A 5 -7.20 -13.64 -25.56
C ALA A 5 -6.66 -14.00 -24.16
N ILE A 6 -6.47 -15.29 -23.88
CA ILE A 6 -5.88 -15.75 -22.62
C ILE A 6 -4.47 -15.17 -22.44
N ALA A 7 -3.61 -15.28 -23.47
CA ALA A 7 -2.26 -14.73 -23.43
C ALA A 7 -2.23 -13.20 -23.28
N ALA A 8 -3.14 -12.48 -23.94
CA ALA A 8 -3.27 -11.03 -23.80
C ALA A 8 -3.69 -10.61 -22.38
N THR A 9 -4.67 -11.30 -21.77
CA THR A 9 -5.04 -11.02 -20.38
C THR A 9 -3.92 -11.33 -19.39
N GLY A 10 -3.16 -12.41 -19.62
CA GLY A 10 -1.96 -12.74 -18.84
C GLY A 10 -0.87 -11.68 -18.99
N MET A 11 -0.67 -11.16 -20.20
CA MET A 11 0.30 -10.10 -20.48
C MET A 11 -0.05 -8.79 -19.75
N ASN A 12 -1.32 -8.36 -19.81
CA ASN A 12 -1.80 -7.19 -19.07
C ASN A 12 -1.65 -7.36 -17.55
N ALA A 13 -1.98 -8.55 -17.01
CA ALA A 13 -1.80 -8.83 -15.60
C ALA A 13 -0.32 -8.74 -15.17
N GLN A 14 0.60 -9.27 -15.98
CA GLN A 14 2.04 -9.15 -15.70
C GLN A 14 2.55 -7.72 -15.87
N GLN A 15 2.02 -6.94 -16.81
CA GLN A 15 2.34 -5.52 -16.94
C GLN A 15 1.98 -4.76 -15.67
N THR A 16 0.75 -4.93 -15.15
CA THR A 16 0.35 -4.30 -13.88
C THR A 16 1.23 -4.78 -12.72
N ASN A 17 1.60 -6.07 -12.69
CA ASN A 17 2.51 -6.59 -11.66
C ASN A 17 3.89 -5.89 -11.71
N LEU A 18 4.45 -5.73 -12.92
CA LEU A 18 5.71 -5.03 -13.14
C LEU A 18 5.64 -3.57 -12.70
N GLU A 19 4.55 -2.87 -13.00
CA GLU A 19 4.34 -1.48 -12.59
C GLU A 19 4.28 -1.33 -11.07
N VAL A 20 3.58 -2.24 -10.38
CA VAL A 20 3.49 -2.25 -8.91
C VAL A 20 4.86 -2.54 -8.28
N ILE A 21 5.59 -3.53 -8.77
CA ILE A 21 6.94 -3.87 -8.26
C ILE A 21 7.92 -2.72 -8.52
N ALA A 22 7.88 -2.11 -9.70
CA ALA A 22 8.71 -0.95 -10.03
C ALA A 22 8.41 0.23 -9.09
N ASN A 23 7.14 0.48 -8.77
CA ASN A 23 6.74 1.50 -7.81
C ASN A 23 7.24 1.20 -6.39
N ASN A 24 7.17 -0.06 -5.95
CA ASN A 24 7.72 -0.48 -4.66
C ASN A 24 9.23 -0.22 -4.57
N ILE A 25 9.98 -0.62 -5.60
CA ILE A 25 11.45 -0.43 -5.65
C ILE A 25 11.80 1.06 -5.62
N ALA A 26 11.07 1.90 -6.37
CA ALA A 26 11.29 3.33 -6.38
C ALA A 26 11.08 3.98 -5.00
N ASN A 27 10.15 3.46 -4.20
CA ASN A 27 9.77 3.99 -2.89
C ASN A 27 10.46 3.27 -1.71
N ILE A 28 11.59 2.60 -1.93
CA ILE A 28 12.31 1.91 -0.86
C ILE A 28 12.85 2.85 0.22
N ASN A 29 13.25 4.07 -0.17
CA ASN A 29 13.77 5.07 0.77
C ASN A 29 12.69 6.03 1.26
N THR A 30 11.44 5.86 0.81
CA THR A 30 10.33 6.72 1.19
C THR A 30 9.87 6.37 2.60
N THR A 31 9.93 7.34 3.51
CA THR A 31 9.55 7.16 4.91
C THR A 31 8.05 6.86 5.05
N GLY A 32 7.72 5.82 5.81
CA GLY A 32 6.32 5.41 6.04
C GLY A 32 5.63 4.76 4.84
N TYR A 33 6.33 4.51 3.73
CA TYR A 33 5.75 3.85 2.55
C TYR A 33 5.32 2.42 2.86
N LYS A 34 4.17 2.02 2.31
CA LYS A 34 3.60 0.67 2.43
C LYS A 34 3.59 -0.01 1.07
N ARG A 35 4.34 -1.09 0.98
CA ARG A 35 4.47 -1.96 -0.19
C ARG A 35 3.09 -2.34 -0.76
N ALA A 36 2.91 -2.09 -2.04
CA ALA A 36 1.74 -2.49 -2.79
C ALA A 36 1.90 -3.90 -3.38
N ARG A 37 0.81 -4.63 -3.54
CA ARG A 37 0.77 -5.95 -4.18
C ARG A 37 -0.42 -6.06 -5.12
N ALA A 38 -0.18 -6.49 -6.35
CA ALA A 38 -1.24 -6.85 -7.28
C ALA A 38 -1.83 -8.22 -6.92
N GLU A 39 -3.16 -8.29 -6.83
CA GLU A 39 -3.93 -9.53 -6.62
C GLU A 39 -4.69 -9.85 -7.92
N PHE A 40 -4.64 -11.11 -8.33
CA PHE A 40 -5.24 -11.58 -9.58
C PHE A 40 -6.32 -12.63 -9.31
N SER A 41 -7.37 -12.66 -10.13
CA SER A 41 -8.34 -13.76 -10.17
C SER A 41 -8.44 -14.34 -11.56
N ASP A 42 -8.88 -15.59 -11.67
CA ASP A 42 -9.26 -16.17 -12.96
C ASP A 42 -10.51 -15.48 -13.53
N LEU A 43 -10.66 -15.60 -14.85
CA LEU A 43 -11.87 -15.23 -15.58
C LEU A 43 -12.83 -16.42 -15.66
N LEU A 44 -14.08 -16.14 -16.07
CA LEU A 44 -15.13 -17.14 -16.19
C LEU A 44 -14.69 -18.35 -17.02
N TYR A 45 -15.18 -19.53 -16.65
CA TYR A 45 -14.93 -20.76 -17.37
C TYR A 45 -15.97 -20.95 -18.48
N GLN A 46 -15.53 -21.23 -19.70
CA GLN A 46 -16.40 -21.72 -20.75
C GLN A 46 -16.54 -23.24 -20.60
N VAL A 47 -17.75 -23.71 -20.32
CA VAL A 47 -18.06 -25.13 -20.21
C VAL A 47 -18.47 -25.65 -21.59
N ASP A 48 -17.59 -26.39 -22.25
CA ASP A 48 -17.90 -27.04 -23.53
C ASP A 48 -18.70 -28.34 -23.31
N ARG A 49 -18.51 -29.01 -22.16
CA ARG A 49 -19.30 -30.19 -21.73
C ARG A 49 -19.50 -30.19 -20.22
N THR A 50 -20.76 -30.16 -19.77
CA THR A 50 -21.14 -30.28 -18.35
C THR A 50 -20.97 -31.72 -17.84
N GLN A 51 -20.40 -31.87 -16.65
CA GLN A 51 -20.31 -33.16 -15.95
C GLN A 51 -21.72 -33.69 -15.62
N GLY A 52 -21.91 -35.01 -15.73
CA GLY A 52 -23.14 -35.67 -15.26
C GLY A 52 -24.32 -35.72 -16.23
N VAL A 53 -24.22 -35.23 -17.47
CA VAL A 53 -25.30 -35.34 -18.48
C VAL A 53 -25.02 -36.51 -19.46
N PRO A 54 -25.96 -37.44 -19.70
CA PRO A 54 -25.80 -38.51 -20.69
C PRO A 54 -25.63 -37.94 -22.10
N ASN A 55 -24.56 -38.31 -22.80
CA ASN A 55 -24.27 -37.81 -24.16
C ASN A 55 -25.20 -38.41 -25.25
N ARG A 56 -25.92 -39.49 -24.93
CA ARG A 56 -26.89 -40.18 -25.80
C ARG A 56 -28.00 -40.78 -24.93
N SER A 57 -29.20 -40.93 -25.48
CA SER A 57 -30.24 -41.78 -24.86
C SER A 57 -29.65 -43.17 -24.64
N ASN A 58 -29.69 -43.68 -23.39
CA ASN A 58 -29.10 -44.96 -22.93
C ASN A 58 -27.55 -45.07 -22.78
N ALA A 59 -26.80 -43.97 -22.61
CA ALA A 59 -25.35 -44.04 -22.30
C ALA A 59 -25.00 -43.60 -20.86
N SER A 60 -23.98 -44.24 -20.25
CA SER A 60 -23.46 -43.91 -18.92
C SER A 60 -23.10 -42.42 -18.76
N LEU A 61 -23.29 -41.91 -17.54
CA LEU A 61 -22.96 -40.54 -17.17
C LEU A 61 -21.52 -40.22 -17.55
N VAL A 62 -21.30 -39.05 -18.14
CA VAL A 62 -19.97 -38.53 -18.46
C VAL A 62 -19.27 -38.16 -17.13
N PRO A 63 -18.15 -38.81 -16.75
CA PRO A 63 -17.48 -38.55 -15.47
C PRO A 63 -16.71 -37.22 -15.43
N GLU A 64 -16.23 -36.75 -16.59
CA GLU A 64 -15.38 -35.57 -16.70
C GLU A 64 -15.93 -34.57 -17.71
N GLY A 65 -15.99 -33.30 -17.30
CA GLY A 65 -16.47 -32.17 -18.10
C GLY A 65 -15.30 -31.35 -18.61
N VAL A 66 -15.51 -30.63 -19.71
CA VAL A 66 -14.50 -29.77 -20.30
C VAL A 66 -14.84 -28.32 -19.94
N SER A 67 -14.04 -27.74 -19.05
CA SER A 67 -14.12 -26.33 -18.65
C SER A 67 -12.81 -25.64 -19.00
N ILE A 68 -12.86 -24.64 -19.87
CA ILE A 68 -11.68 -23.87 -20.30
C ILE A 68 -11.74 -22.49 -19.64
N GLY A 69 -10.71 -22.15 -18.87
CA GLY A 69 -10.58 -20.81 -18.27
C GLY A 69 -10.29 -19.75 -19.33
N LEU A 70 -10.94 -18.59 -19.21
CA LEU A 70 -10.82 -17.49 -20.19
C LEU A 70 -9.66 -16.53 -19.91
N GLY A 71 -8.78 -16.85 -18.96
CA GLY A 71 -7.60 -16.06 -18.61
C GLY A 71 -7.66 -15.51 -17.19
N VAL A 72 -7.04 -14.36 -16.98
CA VAL A 72 -6.89 -13.72 -15.66
C VAL A 72 -7.25 -12.25 -15.70
N LYS A 73 -7.61 -11.67 -14.56
CA LYS A 73 -7.77 -10.22 -14.39
C LYS A 73 -7.11 -9.74 -13.11
N THR A 74 -6.71 -8.48 -13.09
CA THR A 74 -6.29 -7.79 -11.87
C THR A 74 -7.53 -7.46 -11.04
N THR A 75 -7.59 -7.99 -9.83
CA THR A 75 -8.72 -7.81 -8.91
C THR A 75 -8.53 -6.56 -8.06
N ALA A 76 -7.31 -6.34 -7.57
CA ALA A 76 -6.97 -5.20 -6.74
C ALA A 76 -5.46 -4.97 -6.71
N VAL A 77 -5.06 -3.74 -6.40
CA VAL A 77 -3.72 -3.43 -5.89
C VAL A 77 -3.89 -3.06 -4.43
N ARG A 78 -3.37 -3.89 -3.53
CA ARG A 78 -3.54 -3.72 -2.08
C ARG A 78 -2.23 -3.26 -1.44
N ASN A 79 -2.33 -2.34 -0.49
CA ASN A 79 -1.19 -1.99 0.34
C ASN A 79 -1.06 -2.98 1.50
N VAL A 80 0.18 -3.36 1.78
CA VAL A 80 0.52 -4.26 2.89
C VAL A 80 0.97 -3.39 4.06
N HIS A 81 0.10 -3.22 5.04
CA HIS A 81 0.31 -2.36 6.20
C HIS A 81 1.11 -3.05 7.32
N THR A 82 2.24 -3.68 6.97
CA THR A 82 3.21 -4.15 7.96
C THR A 82 4.13 -3.01 8.38
N GLN A 83 4.64 -3.07 9.60
CA GLN A 83 5.61 -2.10 10.09
C GLN A 83 6.96 -2.30 9.40
N GLY A 84 7.60 -1.21 8.97
CA GLY A 84 8.96 -1.21 8.44
C GLY A 84 10.01 -1.13 9.54
N GLU A 85 11.30 -1.12 9.16
CA GLU A 85 12.38 -0.89 10.12
C GLU A 85 12.36 0.54 10.66
N LEU A 86 12.77 0.73 11.91
CA LEU A 86 12.89 2.05 12.53
C LEU A 86 14.33 2.53 12.39
N THR A 87 14.52 3.66 11.73
CA THR A 87 15.84 4.28 11.52
C THR A 87 15.99 5.47 12.47
N SER A 88 17.12 5.53 13.19
CA SER A 88 17.42 6.66 14.07
C SER A 88 17.96 7.82 13.24
N THR A 89 17.29 8.97 13.30
CA THR A 89 17.70 10.20 12.59
C THR A 89 18.37 11.20 13.52
N GLY A 90 18.08 11.13 14.82
CA GLY A 90 18.60 12.08 15.82
C GLY A 90 17.94 13.46 15.79
N ASN A 91 16.94 13.68 14.92
CA ASN A 91 16.15 14.91 14.90
C ASN A 91 14.99 14.83 15.91
N SER A 92 14.81 15.86 16.73
CA SER A 92 13.78 15.90 17.77
C SER A 92 12.35 15.97 17.20
N PHE A 93 12.15 16.44 15.97
CA PHE A 93 10.83 16.48 15.33
C PHE A 93 10.47 15.23 14.53
N ASP A 94 11.43 14.31 14.35
CA ASP A 94 11.16 13.04 13.70
C ASP A 94 10.51 12.08 14.69
N MET A 95 9.35 11.55 14.33
CA MET A 95 8.56 10.69 15.21
C MET A 95 8.06 9.45 14.48
N ALA A 96 8.47 8.27 14.96
CA ALA A 96 7.97 7.01 14.42
C ALA A 96 6.92 6.38 15.33
N LEU A 97 6.00 5.63 14.72
CA LEU A 97 4.99 4.85 15.43
C LEU A 97 5.41 3.39 15.53
N THR A 98 5.54 2.89 16.75
CA THR A 98 5.74 1.46 17.02
C THR A 98 4.42 0.80 17.34
N GLY A 99 3.91 -0.02 16.41
CA GLY A 99 2.60 -0.68 16.50
C GLY A 99 1.60 -0.23 15.42
N ARG A 100 0.31 -0.41 15.69
CA ARG A 100 -0.78 -0.01 14.77
C ARG A 100 -1.26 1.40 15.12
N GLY A 101 -1.18 2.29 14.15
CA GLY A 101 -1.57 3.68 14.31
C GLY A 101 -1.16 4.53 13.10
N TRP A 102 -1.85 5.66 12.97
CA TRP A 102 -1.62 6.67 11.94
C TRP A 102 -1.62 8.06 12.59
N PHE A 103 -0.75 8.95 12.10
CA PHE A 103 -0.82 10.36 12.41
C PHE A 103 -1.97 11.00 11.64
N GLN A 104 -2.59 11.99 12.25
CA GLN A 104 -3.64 12.80 11.63
C GLN A 104 -3.04 14.12 11.19
N ILE A 105 -3.32 14.50 9.95
CA ILE A 105 -2.93 15.80 9.42
C ILE A 105 -4.15 16.48 8.80
N GLU A 106 -4.10 17.81 8.75
CA GLU A 106 -5.09 18.63 8.09
C GLU A 106 -4.70 18.79 6.61
N GLY A 107 -5.53 18.26 5.72
CA GLY A 107 -5.37 18.44 4.28
C GLY A 107 -5.69 19.88 3.85
N ALA A 108 -5.24 20.26 2.66
CA ALA A 108 -5.49 21.60 2.10
C ALA A 108 -6.98 21.96 1.99
N ASP A 109 -7.84 20.95 1.82
CA ASP A 109 -9.30 21.09 1.74
C ASP A 109 -9.99 21.16 3.12
N GLY A 110 -9.21 21.16 4.22
CA GLY A 110 -9.71 21.11 5.61
C GLY A 110 -10.17 19.72 6.06
N GLY A 111 -10.02 18.70 5.20
CA GLY A 111 -10.31 17.30 5.56
C GLY A 111 -9.16 16.66 6.34
N THR A 112 -9.48 15.71 7.22
CA THR A 112 -8.45 14.92 7.93
C THR A 112 -7.86 13.88 6.99
N LEU A 113 -6.54 13.90 6.85
CA LEU A 113 -5.76 12.87 6.17
C LEU A 113 -4.91 12.12 7.19
N TYR A 114 -4.49 10.92 6.81
CA TYR A 114 -3.75 10.02 7.68
C TYR A 114 -2.40 9.70 7.06
N THR A 115 -1.35 9.74 7.86
CA THR A 115 -0.01 9.39 7.38
C THR A 115 0.75 8.57 8.41
N ARG A 116 1.70 7.79 7.90
CA ARG A 116 2.69 7.08 8.71
C ARG A 116 4.06 7.74 8.63
N ALA A 117 4.21 8.75 7.76
CA ALA A 117 5.41 9.55 7.68
C ALA A 117 5.53 10.42 8.93
N GLY A 118 6.67 10.27 9.60
CA GLY A 118 6.98 10.93 10.87
C GLY A 118 7.86 12.17 10.77
N ALA A 119 8.12 12.63 9.55
CA ALA A 119 9.02 13.75 9.28
C ALA A 119 8.25 15.07 9.45
N PHE A 120 8.32 15.63 10.66
CA PHE A 120 7.67 16.90 10.99
C PHE A 120 8.70 18.02 11.14
N ASN A 121 8.24 19.25 10.94
CA ASN A 121 8.99 20.48 11.16
C ASN A 121 8.07 21.51 11.83
N THR A 122 8.65 22.60 12.33
CA THR A 122 7.89 23.75 12.82
C THR A 122 7.80 24.83 11.74
N ASN A 123 6.64 25.47 11.60
CA ASN A 123 6.47 26.61 10.71
C ASN A 123 6.80 27.94 11.43
N ALA A 124 6.67 29.07 10.72
CA ALA A 124 6.96 30.40 11.28
C ALA A 124 6.07 30.80 12.47
N THR A 125 4.91 30.17 12.65
CA THR A 125 4.02 30.37 13.80
C THR A 125 4.28 29.37 14.93
N GLY A 126 5.28 28.48 14.76
CA GLY A 126 5.65 27.45 15.74
C GLY A 126 4.78 26.19 15.67
N GLN A 127 3.84 26.08 14.74
CA GLN A 127 2.98 24.90 14.61
C GLN A 127 3.75 23.73 14.00
N LEU A 128 3.45 22.53 14.47
CA LEU A 128 3.98 21.28 13.92
C LEU A 128 3.30 20.98 12.57
N VAL A 129 4.11 20.97 11.51
CA VAL A 129 3.68 20.72 10.13
C VAL A 129 4.50 19.58 9.50
N THR A 130 3.94 18.91 8.51
CA THR A 130 4.70 17.98 7.65
C THR A 130 5.66 18.73 6.73
N VAL A 131 6.50 18.01 6.01
CA VAL A 131 7.36 18.56 4.94
C VAL A 131 6.58 19.34 3.86
N ASP A 132 5.30 18.99 3.66
CA ASP A 132 4.40 19.63 2.68
C ASP A 132 3.64 20.84 3.27
N GLY A 133 3.87 21.15 4.55
CA GLY A 133 3.22 22.26 5.24
C GLY A 133 1.84 21.95 5.82
N ALA A 134 1.40 20.69 5.80
CA ALA A 134 0.14 20.28 6.41
C ALA A 134 0.28 20.22 7.93
N SER A 135 -0.64 20.85 8.66
CA SER A 135 -0.63 20.87 10.13
C SER A 135 -1.02 19.52 10.71
N VAL A 136 -0.38 19.13 11.81
CA VAL A 136 -0.76 17.92 12.57
C VAL A 136 -2.01 18.18 13.41
N ILE A 137 -2.89 17.18 13.52
CA ILE A 137 -4.10 17.24 14.34
C ILE A 137 -3.92 16.36 15.60
N PRO A 138 -4.16 16.89 16.81
CA PRO A 138 -4.49 18.28 17.15
C PRO A 138 -3.30 19.23 16.92
N ALA A 139 -3.60 20.50 16.61
CA ALA A 139 -2.56 21.49 16.34
C ALA A 139 -1.70 21.74 17.59
N ILE A 140 -0.42 21.40 17.52
CA ILE A 140 0.57 21.65 18.58
C ILE A 140 1.42 22.84 18.16
N THR A 141 1.47 23.86 19.01
CA THR A 141 2.29 25.05 18.80
C THR A 141 3.49 25.02 19.75
N VAL A 142 4.67 24.91 19.18
CA VAL A 142 5.95 25.00 19.85
C VAL A 142 6.37 26.47 19.92
N PRO A 143 6.59 27.04 21.11
CA PRO A 143 7.09 28.41 21.26
C PRO A 143 8.45 28.58 20.57
N VAL A 144 8.69 29.75 19.96
CA VAL A 144 9.97 30.05 19.31
C VAL A 144 11.15 30.07 20.30
N ASP A 145 10.87 30.35 21.58
CA ASP A 145 11.84 30.37 22.67
C ASP A 145 12.16 28.96 23.24
N ALA A 146 11.66 27.89 22.59
CA ALA A 146 11.92 26.51 23.01
C ALA A 146 13.35 26.08 22.63
N VAL A 147 14.14 25.72 23.65
CA VAL A 147 15.52 25.22 23.49
C VAL A 147 15.54 23.73 23.17
N GLU A 148 14.59 22.96 23.73
CA GLU A 148 14.51 21.52 23.52
C GLU A 148 13.04 21.07 23.54
N VAL A 149 12.67 20.20 22.59
CA VAL A 149 11.35 19.58 22.51
C VAL A 149 11.51 18.09 22.75
N ILE A 150 10.77 17.56 23.73
CA ILE A 150 10.79 16.14 24.10
C ILE A 150 9.37 15.59 23.93
N VAL A 151 9.24 14.51 23.19
CA VAL A 151 7.97 13.81 23.01
C VAL A 151 8.03 12.48 23.73
N ASN A 152 7.11 12.26 24.67
CA ASN A 152 7.09 11.00 25.40
C ASN A 152 6.41 9.88 24.58
N LYS A 153 6.50 8.64 25.07
CA LYS A 153 5.89 7.47 24.41
C LYS A 153 4.36 7.54 24.30
N THR A 154 3.72 8.35 25.15
CA THR A 154 2.26 8.57 25.15
C THR A 154 1.85 9.77 24.28
N GLY A 155 2.80 10.33 23.52
CA GLY A 155 2.57 11.43 22.58
C GLY A 155 2.40 12.81 23.20
N GLN A 156 2.67 12.97 24.50
CA GLN A 156 2.73 14.29 25.12
C GLN A 156 4.00 15.00 24.68
N VAL A 157 3.83 16.22 24.19
CA VAL A 157 4.91 17.08 23.71
C VAL A 157 5.25 18.06 24.81
N PHE A 158 6.48 18.01 25.27
CA PHE A 158 7.03 18.94 26.25
C PHE A 158 8.07 19.83 25.57
N ALA A 159 8.07 21.10 25.91
CA ALA A 159 9.14 22.01 25.52
C ALA A 159 9.82 22.62 26.75
N ARG A 160 11.13 22.77 26.67
CA ARG A 160 11.92 23.56 27.62
C ARG A 160 12.14 24.94 27.02
N ILE A 161 11.58 25.96 27.67
CA ILE A 161 11.73 27.36 27.27
C ILE A 161 13.03 27.91 27.87
N ASP A 162 13.70 28.81 27.15
CA ASP A 162 14.90 29.49 27.64
C ASP A 162 14.61 30.21 28.97
N GLY A 163 15.42 29.94 30.00
CA GLY A 163 15.27 30.50 31.35
C GLY A 163 14.30 29.76 32.30
N GLN A 164 13.61 28.69 31.89
CA GLN A 164 12.83 27.83 32.78
C GLN A 164 13.40 26.40 32.86
N THR A 165 13.59 25.90 34.08
CA THR A 165 14.06 24.52 34.32
C THR A 165 12.96 23.48 34.15
N ASP A 166 11.69 23.89 34.28
CA ASP A 166 10.53 23.00 34.18
C ASP A 166 10.07 22.84 32.73
N LEU A 167 9.71 21.61 32.37
CA LEU A 167 9.16 21.26 31.07
C LEU A 167 7.70 21.71 30.99
N GLN A 168 7.35 22.58 30.04
CA GLN A 168 5.97 22.95 29.77
C GLN A 168 5.32 21.92 28.84
N ASN A 169 4.13 21.44 29.19
CA ASN A 169 3.32 20.59 28.33
C ASN A 169 2.64 21.43 27.23
N LEU A 170 2.95 21.16 25.97
CA LEU A 170 2.40 21.85 24.79
C LEU A 170 1.15 21.17 24.24
N GLY A 171 0.84 19.96 24.69
CA GLY A 171 -0.29 19.17 24.20
C GLY A 171 0.07 17.71 23.99
N GLN A 172 -0.88 16.98 23.44
CA GLN A 172 -0.74 15.54 23.20
C GLN A 172 -1.15 15.20 21.78
N LEU A 173 -0.26 14.51 21.07
CA LEU A 173 -0.54 13.91 19.77
C LEU A 173 -1.54 12.78 19.94
N GLN A 174 -2.48 12.72 19.00
CA GLN A 174 -3.46 11.64 18.91
C GLN A 174 -3.18 10.81 17.67
N ILE A 175 -3.31 9.50 17.81
CA ILE A 175 -3.18 8.58 16.70
C ILE A 175 -4.51 7.91 16.40
N VAL A 176 -4.67 7.48 15.16
CA VAL A 176 -5.87 6.81 14.70
C VAL A 176 -5.56 5.38 14.34
N ASN A 177 -6.48 4.50 14.70
CA ASN A 177 -6.53 3.16 14.18
C ASN A 177 -7.79 2.95 13.34
N PHE A 178 -7.72 2.04 12.38
CA PHE A 178 -8.85 1.65 11.55
C PHE A 178 -9.16 0.18 11.75
N ALA A 179 -10.44 -0.17 11.68
CA ALA A 179 -10.84 -1.57 11.71
C ALA A 179 -10.26 -2.32 10.50
N ASN A 180 -10.27 -1.67 9.33
CA ASN A 180 -9.73 -2.22 8.09
C ASN A 180 -8.78 -1.23 7.39
N GLU A 181 -7.48 -1.42 7.58
CA GLU A 181 -6.44 -0.57 6.96
C GLU A 181 -6.39 -0.71 5.43
N ALA A 182 -6.76 -1.88 4.88
CA ALA A 182 -6.76 -2.11 3.44
C ALA A 182 -7.85 -1.33 2.69
N GLY A 183 -8.82 -0.77 3.42
CA GLY A 183 -9.87 0.08 2.85
C GLY A 183 -9.46 1.55 2.70
N LEU A 184 -8.30 1.96 3.20
CA LEU A 184 -7.82 3.34 3.10
C LEU A 184 -7.49 3.68 1.65
N ALA A 185 -7.96 4.84 1.18
CA ALA A 185 -7.64 5.32 -0.15
C ALA A 185 -6.31 6.11 -0.12
N PRO A 186 -5.29 5.71 -0.90
CA PRO A 186 -4.07 6.50 -1.03
C PRO A 186 -4.34 7.75 -1.87
N LEU A 187 -3.98 8.93 -1.36
CA LEU A 187 -4.19 10.22 -2.03
C LEU A 187 -2.91 10.76 -2.72
N GLY A 188 -1.78 10.07 -2.56
CA GLY A 188 -0.44 10.59 -2.90
C GLY A 188 0.33 11.01 -1.66
N ASP A 189 1.63 11.29 -1.80
CA ASP A 189 2.50 11.84 -0.74
C ASP A 189 2.50 11.06 0.60
N ASN A 190 2.28 9.73 0.54
CA ASN A 190 2.09 8.86 1.71
C ASN A 190 0.90 9.27 2.60
N LEU A 191 -0.09 9.95 2.02
CA LEU A 191 -1.34 10.33 2.65
C LEU A 191 -2.44 9.35 2.30
N PHE A 192 -3.29 9.09 3.30
CA PHE A 192 -4.41 8.19 3.22
C PHE A 192 -5.68 8.90 3.64
N GLN A 193 -6.77 8.59 2.97
CA GLN A 193 -8.10 9.08 3.29
C GLN A 193 -8.99 7.94 3.79
N GLU A 194 -9.84 8.24 4.77
CA GLU A 194 -10.88 7.33 5.24
C GLU A 194 -11.88 7.04 4.10
N THR A 195 -12.33 5.79 4.01
CA THR A 195 -13.42 5.39 3.13
C THR A 195 -14.49 4.62 3.90
N THR A 196 -15.63 4.39 3.27
CA THR A 196 -16.67 3.51 3.83
C THR A 196 -16.18 2.08 4.09
N ALA A 197 -15.14 1.63 3.38
CA ALA A 197 -14.55 0.29 3.53
C ALA A 197 -13.48 0.21 4.63
N SER A 198 -12.86 1.33 5.03
CA SER A 198 -11.93 1.37 6.17
C SER A 198 -12.64 1.34 7.52
N GLY A 199 -13.88 1.84 7.54
CA GLY A 199 -14.61 2.15 8.75
C GLY A 199 -14.15 3.48 9.37
N PRO A 200 -14.83 3.94 10.43
CA PRO A 200 -14.53 5.21 11.08
C PRO A 200 -13.15 5.22 11.72
N ALA A 201 -12.51 6.40 11.72
CA ALA A 201 -11.29 6.66 12.46
C ALA A 201 -11.49 6.50 13.99
N ASN A 202 -10.84 5.49 14.59
CA ASN A 202 -10.79 5.36 16.03
C ASN A 202 -9.61 6.17 16.58
N VAL A 203 -9.89 7.38 17.03
CA VAL A 203 -8.91 8.26 17.66
C VAL A 203 -8.60 7.76 19.07
N GLY A 204 -7.32 7.65 19.39
CA GLY A 204 -6.85 7.27 20.71
C GLY A 204 -5.50 7.89 21.06
N VAL A 205 -5.11 7.67 22.31
CA VAL A 205 -3.85 8.14 22.84
C VAL A 205 -2.75 7.11 22.54
N PRO A 206 -1.57 7.54 22.09
CA PRO A 206 -0.45 6.62 21.95
C PRO A 206 -0.11 5.89 23.26
N GLY A 207 0.15 4.60 23.18
CA GLY A 207 0.50 3.76 24.33
C GLY A 207 -0.67 3.12 25.09
N ASP A 208 -1.92 3.46 24.74
CA ASP A 208 -3.08 2.69 25.21
C ASP A 208 -3.14 1.29 24.57
N PRO A 209 -3.80 0.31 25.22
CA PRO A 209 -3.95 -1.03 24.65
C PRO A 209 -4.60 -1.00 23.27
N GLY A 210 -3.88 -1.48 22.24
CA GLY A 210 -4.35 -1.51 20.85
C GLY A 210 -3.90 -0.32 19.99
N PHE A 211 -3.18 0.64 20.59
CA PHE A 211 -2.61 1.81 19.92
C PHE A 211 -1.07 1.74 19.87
N ALA A 212 -0.48 2.36 18.86
CA ALA A 212 0.97 2.48 18.74
C ALA A 212 1.58 3.37 19.84
N THR A 213 2.86 3.17 20.12
CA THR A 213 3.66 4.10 20.94
C THR A 213 4.48 5.02 20.04
N ILE A 214 4.71 6.25 20.47
CA ILE A 214 5.58 7.19 19.73
C ILE A 214 7.03 6.98 20.17
N GLN A 215 7.94 6.94 19.20
CA GLN A 215 9.38 7.02 19.41
C GLN A 215 9.94 8.26 18.72
N GLN A 216 10.43 9.20 19.53
CA GLN A 216 11.08 10.42 19.06
C GLN A 216 12.50 10.13 18.56
N GLY A 217 12.95 10.83 17.52
CA GLY A 217 14.28 10.69 16.92
C GLY A 217 14.38 9.52 15.94
N TYR A 218 13.25 8.93 15.58
CA TYR A 218 13.17 7.80 14.66
C TYR A 218 12.20 8.10 13.52
N LEU A 219 12.51 7.56 12.34
CA LEU A 219 11.59 7.48 11.20
C LEU A 219 11.35 6.02 10.82
N GLU A 220 10.12 5.70 10.47
CA GLU A 220 9.76 4.40 9.92
C GLU A 220 10.20 4.33 8.45
N ALA A 221 11.09 3.39 8.13
CA ALA A 221 11.48 3.07 6.76
C ALA A 221 10.37 2.35 6.01
N SER A 222 10.49 2.30 4.69
CA SER A 222 9.63 1.49 3.84
C SER A 222 9.68 0.02 4.25
N ASN A 223 8.56 -0.69 4.17
CA ASN A 223 8.51 -2.15 4.40
C ASN A 223 8.82 -2.97 3.14
N VAL A 224 9.46 -2.34 2.15
CA VAL A 224 9.85 -2.95 0.88
C VAL A 224 11.20 -3.65 1.03
N ASP A 225 11.25 -4.94 0.69
CA ASP A 225 12.50 -5.69 0.58
C ASP A 225 13.01 -5.65 -0.88
N PRO A 226 14.15 -4.97 -1.16
CA PRO A 226 14.64 -4.79 -2.52
C PRO A 226 15.01 -6.12 -3.18
N VAL A 227 15.57 -7.07 -2.42
CA VAL A 227 15.99 -8.36 -2.96
C VAL A 227 14.77 -9.14 -3.41
N LYS A 228 13.74 -9.17 -2.56
CA LYS A 228 12.48 -9.83 -2.88
C LYS A 228 11.80 -9.18 -4.08
N GLU A 229 11.65 -7.85 -4.11
CA GLU A 229 11.02 -7.15 -5.24
C GLU A 229 11.77 -7.36 -6.56
N ILE A 230 13.11 -7.38 -6.56
CA ILE A 230 13.89 -7.68 -7.77
C ILE A 230 13.64 -9.11 -8.26
N THR A 231 13.57 -10.10 -7.35
CA THR A 231 13.25 -11.48 -7.75
C THR A 231 11.84 -11.61 -8.32
N GLU A 232 10.86 -10.91 -7.73
CA GLU A 232 9.49 -10.85 -8.23
C GLU A 232 9.42 -10.13 -9.59
N LEU A 233 10.21 -9.05 -9.79
CA LEU A 233 10.33 -8.33 -11.06
C LEU A 233 10.85 -9.24 -12.18
N ILE A 234 11.93 -9.98 -11.93
CA ILE A 234 12.50 -10.91 -12.91
C ILE A 234 11.50 -12.03 -13.24
N SER A 235 10.77 -12.52 -12.25
CA SER A 235 9.72 -13.53 -12.45
C SER A 235 8.58 -12.98 -13.33
N ALA A 236 8.10 -11.78 -13.02
CA ALA A 236 7.04 -11.10 -13.78
C ALA A 236 7.48 -10.79 -15.23
N GLN A 237 8.73 -10.35 -15.42
CA GLN A 237 9.29 -10.12 -16.76
C GLN A 237 9.34 -11.42 -17.57
N ARG A 238 9.83 -12.52 -16.98
CA ARG A 238 9.83 -13.84 -17.65
C ARG A 238 8.42 -14.30 -17.98
N ALA A 239 7.45 -14.07 -17.09
CA ALA A 239 6.05 -14.39 -17.34
C ALA A 239 5.46 -13.57 -18.50
N TYR A 240 5.78 -12.28 -18.57
CA TYR A 240 5.41 -11.41 -19.70
C TYR A 240 6.02 -11.90 -21.02
N GLU A 241 7.32 -12.22 -21.02
CA GLU A 241 8.02 -12.78 -22.20
C GLU A 241 7.43 -14.12 -22.64
N MET A 242 7.06 -15.00 -21.71
CA MET A 242 6.38 -16.27 -22.02
C MET A 242 5.02 -16.03 -22.68
N ASN A 243 4.21 -15.10 -22.16
CA ASN A 243 2.92 -14.75 -22.77
C ASN A 243 3.09 -14.17 -24.19
N SER A 244 4.14 -13.38 -24.44
CA SER A 244 4.47 -12.86 -25.78
C SER A 244 4.82 -13.98 -26.76
N LYS A 245 5.61 -14.97 -26.33
CA LYS A 245 5.93 -16.16 -27.14
C LYS A 245 4.69 -16.99 -27.50
N VAL A 246 3.70 -17.07 -26.60
CA VAL A 246 2.43 -17.76 -26.89
C VAL A 246 1.65 -17.03 -28.00
N ILE A 247 1.65 -15.69 -28.00
CA ILE A 247 1.04 -14.90 -29.07
C ILE A 247 1.75 -15.14 -30.40
N GLN A 248 3.09 -15.08 -30.41
CA GLN A 248 3.89 -15.35 -31.62
C GLN A 248 3.62 -16.76 -32.19
N ALA A 249 3.59 -17.79 -31.34
CA ALA A 249 3.29 -19.15 -31.78
C ALA A 249 1.88 -19.28 -32.35
N ALA A 250 0.90 -18.58 -31.77
CA ALA A 250 -0.47 -18.56 -32.27
C ALA A 250 -0.57 -17.83 -33.63
N ASP A 251 0.15 -16.73 -33.81
CA ASP A 251 0.23 -15.99 -35.07
C ASP A 251 0.95 -16.80 -36.16
N ASP A 252 2.03 -17.51 -35.81
CA ASP A 252 2.73 -18.43 -36.72
C ASP A 252 1.80 -19.55 -37.21
N MET A 253 1.03 -20.16 -36.31
CA MET A 253 0.02 -21.16 -36.68
C MET A 253 -1.05 -20.59 -37.60
N ALA A 254 -1.57 -19.38 -37.32
CA ALA A 254 -2.54 -18.71 -38.17
C ALA A 254 -1.96 -18.39 -39.55
N SER A 255 -0.69 -17.96 -39.61
CA SER A 255 0.04 -17.70 -40.85
C SER A 255 0.18 -18.95 -41.71
N VAL A 256 0.56 -20.09 -41.13
CA VAL A 256 0.64 -21.38 -41.83
C VAL A 256 -0.70 -21.78 -42.43
N VAL A 257 -1.79 -21.66 -41.67
CA VAL A 257 -3.14 -21.96 -42.15
C VAL A 257 -3.52 -21.05 -43.32
N SER A 258 -3.26 -19.74 -43.23
CA SER A 258 -3.59 -18.79 -44.28
C SER A 258 -2.79 -18.99 -45.58
N LYS A 259 -1.51 -19.38 -45.47
CA LYS A 259 -0.65 -19.65 -46.64
C LYS A 259 -1.04 -20.92 -47.39
N ASN A 260 -1.54 -21.93 -46.68
CA ASN A 260 -1.96 -23.21 -47.28
C ASN A 260 -3.37 -23.17 -47.89
N ILE A 261 -4.12 -22.07 -47.74
CA ILE A 261 -5.46 -21.87 -48.32
C ILE A 261 -5.39 -21.15 -49.69
N ARG A 262 -4.19 -20.77 -50.15
CA ARG A 262 -3.96 -20.15 -51.46
C ARG A 262 -3.45 -21.13 -52.50
#